data_AF-A0A812NRD0-F1
#
_entry.id   AF-A0A812NRD0-F1
#
_cell.length_a   1.000
_cell.length_b   1.000
_cell.length_c   1.000
_cell.angle_alpha   90.00
_cell.angle_beta   90.00
_cell.angle_gamma   90.00
#
_symmetry.space_group_name_H-M   'P 1'
#
loop_
_entity.id
_entity.type
_entity.pdbx_description
1 polymer ?
#
loop_
_entity_poly.entity_id
_entity_poly.type
_entity_poly.pdbx_seq_one_letter_code
_entity_poly.pdbx_strand_id
1 'polypeptide(L)'
;AISLIKAALAKNPEEQQRGAPYIIDNWHQDWKPILGPYRKFVESCACFRVEQGANSANYTIHVVEGADDGPRPFWIANLNKAWQAYSLLKKEKASVEEFLAEAKVRAPSGVHASNAHTIDTAFFWPHQSRERRKTVPGRSREERGLQNDGSVARTALESRRCPS
;
A
#
# COMPACT_ATOMS: atom_id res chain seq x y z
N ALA A 1 -6.59 -0.99 -17.34
CA ALA A 1 -5.68 -0.75 -16.22
C ALA A 1 -4.54 -1.79 -16.15
N ILE A 2 -4.81 -3.09 -15.93
CA ILE A 2 -3.76 -4.12 -15.77
C ILE A 2 -2.74 -4.14 -16.92
N SER A 3 -3.21 -4.17 -18.17
CA SER A 3 -2.35 -4.16 -19.36
C SER A 3 -1.47 -2.90 -19.45
N LEU A 4 -1.99 -1.74 -19.05
CA LEU A 4 -1.24 -0.47 -19.02
C LEU A 4 -0.13 -0.52 -17.97
N ILE A 5 -0.42 -1.04 -16.77
CA ILE A 5 0.59 -1.20 -15.71
C ILE A 5 1.70 -2.14 -16.20
N LYS A 6 1.35 -3.31 -16.76
CA LYS A 6 2.33 -4.27 -17.29
C LYS A 6 3.20 -3.63 -18.38
N ALA A 7 2.58 -2.95 -19.35
CA ALA A 7 3.29 -2.29 -20.43
C ALA A 7 4.23 -1.18 -19.93
N ALA A 8 3.81 -0.42 -18.92
CA ALA A 8 4.64 0.63 -18.34
C ALA A 8 5.82 0.09 -17.53
N LEU A 9 5.58 -0.95 -16.71
CA LEU A 9 6.64 -1.63 -15.97
C LEU A 9 7.68 -2.29 -16.90
N ALA A 10 7.24 -2.81 -18.05
CA ALA A 10 8.13 -3.35 -19.07
C ALA A 10 8.97 -2.27 -19.75
N LYS A 11 8.43 -1.06 -19.94
CA LYS A 11 9.15 0.06 -20.56
C LYS A 11 10.19 0.69 -19.63
N ASN A 12 9.82 0.92 -18.37
CA ASN A 12 10.63 1.68 -17.42
C ASN A 12 10.86 0.89 -16.10
N PRO A 13 11.62 -0.21 -16.12
CA PRO A 13 11.90 -0.96 -14.89
C PRO A 13 12.73 -0.16 -13.86
N GLU A 14 13.48 0.85 -14.31
CA GLU A 14 14.37 1.65 -13.46
C GLU A 14 13.61 2.55 -12.48
N GLU A 15 12.37 2.95 -12.78
CA GLU A 15 11.59 3.84 -11.93
C GLU A 15 11.31 3.24 -10.54
N GLN A 16 11.27 1.92 -10.45
CA GLN A 16 11.08 1.20 -9.19
C GLN A 16 12.38 0.93 -8.42
N GLN A 17 13.56 1.14 -9.01
CA GLN A 17 14.84 0.88 -8.32
C GLN A 17 15.03 1.76 -7.09
N ARG A 18 14.38 2.94 -7.06
CA ARG A 18 14.41 3.85 -5.91
C ARG A 18 13.41 3.47 -4.81
N GLY A 19 12.72 2.34 -4.94
CA GLY A 19 11.68 1.90 -4.02
C GLY A 19 10.38 2.70 -4.09
N ALA A 20 10.25 3.57 -5.11
CA ALA A 20 9.03 4.32 -5.36
C ALA A 20 8.05 3.47 -6.19
N PRO A 21 6.75 3.50 -5.88
CA PRO A 21 5.77 2.81 -6.69
C PRO A 21 5.62 3.49 -8.04
N TYR A 22 5.60 2.69 -9.11
CA TYR A 22 5.16 3.18 -10.41
C TYR A 22 3.64 3.43 -10.37
N ILE A 23 3.21 4.67 -10.62
CA ILE A 23 1.80 5.06 -10.68
C ILE A 23 1.53 5.59 -12.09
N ILE A 24 0.51 5.04 -12.75
CA ILE A 24 0.10 5.52 -14.08
C ILE A 24 -0.33 6.99 -14.00
N ASP A 25 0.06 7.77 -15.00
CA ASP A 25 -0.40 9.15 -15.16
C ASP A 25 -1.92 9.23 -15.10
N ASN A 26 -2.43 10.30 -14.48
CA ASN A 26 -3.86 10.55 -14.30
C ASN A 26 -4.63 9.47 -13.54
N TRP A 27 -3.97 8.56 -12.80
CA TRP A 27 -4.67 7.58 -11.95
C TRP A 27 -5.74 8.23 -11.07
N HIS A 28 -5.43 9.37 -10.47
CA HIS A 28 -6.35 10.08 -9.58
C HIS A 28 -7.62 10.61 -10.25
N GLN A 29 -7.57 10.93 -11.54
CA GLN A 29 -8.68 11.52 -12.29
C GLN A 29 -9.51 10.43 -12.95
N ASP A 30 -8.86 9.53 -13.71
CA ASP A 30 -9.57 8.60 -14.59
C ASP A 30 -9.90 7.28 -13.90
N TRP A 31 -8.97 6.77 -13.09
CA TRP A 31 -9.03 5.38 -12.61
C TRP A 31 -9.48 5.27 -11.17
N LYS A 32 -9.10 6.22 -10.31
CA LYS A 32 -9.41 6.21 -8.88
C LYS A 32 -10.91 6.20 -8.56
N PRO A 33 -11.80 6.93 -9.27
CA PRO A 33 -13.24 6.87 -8.99
C PRO A 33 -13.87 5.49 -9.22
N ILE A 34 -13.30 4.69 -10.13
CA ILE A 34 -13.86 3.41 -10.57
C ILE A 34 -13.17 2.24 -9.85
N LEU A 35 -11.84 2.26 -9.82
CA LEU A 35 -10.99 1.18 -9.30
C LEU A 35 -10.52 1.41 -7.86
N GLY A 36 -10.73 2.61 -7.32
CA GLY A 36 -10.29 2.99 -5.99
C GLY A 36 -8.80 3.35 -5.89
N PRO A 37 -8.24 3.33 -4.67
CA PRO A 37 -6.82 3.63 -4.45
C PRO A 37 -5.91 2.66 -5.20
N TYR A 38 -4.91 3.20 -5.90
CA TYR A 38 -4.00 2.43 -6.77
C TYR A 38 -3.39 1.21 -6.06
N ARG A 39 -2.83 1.41 -4.88
CA ARG A 39 -2.23 0.33 -4.09
C ARG A 39 -3.23 -0.81 -3.81
N LYS A 40 -4.48 -0.48 -3.48
CA LYS A 40 -5.52 -1.49 -3.19
C LYS A 40 -5.92 -2.26 -4.43
N PHE A 41 -5.99 -1.59 -5.57
CA PHE A 41 -6.23 -2.22 -6.86
C PHE A 41 -5.09 -3.19 -7.25
N VAL A 42 -3.82 -2.78 -7.07
CA VAL A 42 -2.68 -3.66 -7.37
C VAL A 42 -2.64 -4.86 -6.42
N GLU A 43 -2.89 -4.64 -5.12
CA GLU A 43 -2.98 -5.72 -4.11
C GLU A 43 -4.10 -6.74 -4.41
N SER A 44 -5.19 -6.31 -5.06
CA SER A 44 -6.32 -7.18 -5.38
C SER A 44 -6.13 -8.00 -6.66
N CYS A 45 -5.18 -7.65 -7.52
CA CYS A 45 -4.89 -8.39 -8.74
C CYS A 45 -3.96 -9.58 -8.46
N ALA A 46 -4.20 -10.72 -9.12
CA ALA A 46 -3.33 -11.89 -9.01
C ALA A 46 -2.01 -11.71 -9.80
N CYS A 47 -2.05 -10.95 -10.90
CA CYS A 47 -0.91 -10.71 -11.79
C CYS A 47 0.18 -9.77 -11.23
N PHE A 48 -0.04 -9.18 -10.06
CA PHE A 48 0.93 -8.30 -9.41
C PHE A 48 1.30 -8.81 -8.01
N ARG A 49 2.58 -8.66 -7.66
CA ARG A 49 3.12 -8.81 -6.31
C ARG A 49 3.62 -7.46 -5.83
N VAL A 50 3.09 -7.00 -4.70
CA VAL A 50 3.54 -5.76 -4.07
C VAL A 50 4.59 -6.10 -3.01
N GLU A 51 5.79 -5.55 -3.15
CA GLU A 51 6.84 -5.65 -2.15
C GLU A 51 6.93 -4.35 -1.38
N GLN A 52 6.87 -4.44 -0.06
CA GLN A 52 6.90 -3.26 0.79
C GLN A 52 8.35 -2.81 0.98
N GLY A 53 8.61 -1.54 0.71
CA GLY A 53 9.91 -0.91 0.96
C GLY A 53 10.10 -0.55 2.44
N ALA A 54 11.16 0.21 2.71
CA ALA A 54 11.52 0.61 4.07
C ALA A 54 10.42 1.37 4.83
N ASN A 55 9.60 2.13 4.09
CA ASN A 55 8.48 2.91 4.64
C ASN A 55 7.16 2.41 4.09
N SER A 56 6.06 2.62 4.83
CA SER A 56 4.73 2.21 4.39
C SER A 56 4.28 2.87 3.08
N ALA A 57 4.82 4.05 2.77
CA ALA A 57 4.58 4.79 1.53
C ALA A 57 5.36 4.24 0.32
N ASN A 58 6.47 3.54 0.56
CA ASN A 58 7.35 3.02 -0.48
C ASN A 58 7.01 1.56 -0.74
N TYR A 59 6.74 1.21 -2.00
CA TYR A 59 6.48 -0.16 -2.41
C TYR A 59 6.82 -0.33 -3.89
N THR A 60 7.25 -1.53 -4.26
CA THR A 60 7.53 -1.91 -5.65
C THR A 60 6.48 -2.90 -6.13
N ILE A 61 6.24 -2.93 -7.44
CA ILE A 61 5.21 -3.77 -8.07
C ILE A 61 5.90 -4.69 -9.06
N HIS A 62 5.88 -5.98 -8.75
CA HIS A 62 6.45 -7.03 -9.59
C HIS A 62 5.34 -7.73 -10.36
N VAL A 63 5.55 -7.95 -11.66
CA VAL A 63 4.64 -8.76 -12.48
C VAL A 63 4.91 -10.23 -12.20
N VAL A 64 3.85 -10.99 -11.93
CA VAL A 64 3.94 -12.45 -11.74
C VAL A 64 3.69 -13.12 -13.10
N GLU A 65 4.71 -13.74 -13.66
CA GLU A 65 4.58 -14.48 -14.91
C GLU A 65 3.68 -15.71 -14.74
N GLY A 66 2.79 -15.95 -15.70
CA GLY A 66 1.85 -17.08 -15.67
C GLY A 66 0.66 -16.91 -14.73
N ALA A 67 0.51 -15.78 -14.05
CA ALA A 67 -0.68 -15.49 -13.25
C ALA A 67 -1.82 -14.94 -14.11
N ASP A 68 -3.04 -15.40 -13.84
CA ASP A 68 -4.25 -14.88 -14.47
C ASP A 68 -4.45 -13.38 -14.18
N ASP A 69 -5.04 -12.67 -15.13
CA ASP A 69 -5.44 -11.25 -14.98
C ASP A 69 -6.70 -11.07 -14.12
N GLY A 70 -7.14 -12.13 -13.46
CA GLY A 70 -8.32 -12.15 -12.61
C GLY A 70 -8.10 -11.53 -11.22
N PRO A 71 -9.20 -11.23 -10.51
CA PRO A 71 -9.14 -10.85 -9.12
C PRO A 71 -8.55 -11.99 -8.29
N ARG A 72 -7.71 -11.65 -7.32
CA ARG A 72 -7.14 -12.62 -6.40
C ARG A 72 -8.27 -13.28 -5.59
N PRO A 73 -8.28 -14.62 -5.46
CA PRO A 73 -9.27 -15.31 -4.64
C PRO A 73 -9.28 -14.76 -3.20
N PHE A 74 -10.47 -14.51 -2.67
CA PHE A 74 -10.69 -13.92 -1.34
C PHE A 74 -9.94 -14.68 -0.22
N TRP A 75 -9.87 -16.01 -0.30
CA TRP A 75 -9.18 -16.83 0.70
C TRP A 75 -7.68 -16.52 0.80
N ILE A 76 -7.02 -16.15 -0.30
CA ILE A 76 -5.59 -15.79 -0.32
C ILE A 76 -5.36 -14.49 0.44
N ALA A 77 -6.25 -13.51 0.27
CA ALA A 77 -6.17 -12.25 1.00
C ALA A 77 -6.30 -12.48 2.53
N ASN A 78 -7.22 -13.35 2.94
CA ASN A 78 -7.39 -13.72 4.34
C ASN A 78 -6.17 -14.47 4.89
N LEU A 79 -5.61 -15.39 4.12
CA LEU A 79 -4.41 -16.13 4.51
C LEU A 79 -3.22 -15.19 4.74
N ASN A 80 -2.98 -14.25 3.81
CA ASN A 80 -1.92 -13.25 3.95
C ASN A 80 -2.11 -12.36 5.19
N LYS A 81 -3.35 -11.94 5.46
CA LYS A 81 -3.68 -11.14 6.65
C LYS A 81 -3.42 -11.93 7.94
N ALA A 82 -3.81 -13.21 7.97
CA ALA A 82 -3.56 -14.09 9.10
C ALA A 82 -2.06 -14.31 9.34
N TRP A 83 -1.29 -14.51 8.27
CA TRP A 83 0.17 -14.63 8.34
C TRP A 83 0.84 -13.36 8.88
N GLN A 84 0.46 -12.18 8.37
CA GLN A 84 1.00 -10.91 8.88
C GLN A 84 0.71 -10.73 10.38
N ALA A 85 -0.52 -11.02 10.81
CA ALA A 85 -0.87 -10.97 12.23
C ALA A 85 -0.02 -11.95 13.06
N TYR A 86 0.18 -13.18 12.56
CA TYR A 86 1.02 -14.18 13.21
C TYR A 86 2.47 -13.72 13.35
N SER A 87 3.06 -13.20 12.27
CA SER A 87 4.44 -12.69 12.25
C SER A 87 4.68 -11.51 13.20
N LEU A 88 3.64 -10.71 13.49
CA LEU A 88 3.74 -9.62 14.45
C LEU A 88 3.65 -10.12 15.91
N LEU A 89 2.90 -11.20 16.14
CA LEU A 89 2.76 -11.80 17.47
C LEU A 89 4.01 -12.57 17.89
N LYS A 90 4.64 -13.28 16.95
CA LYS A 90 5.90 -13.99 17.20
C LYS A 90 7.09 -13.07 16.93
N LYS A 91 7.67 -12.54 18.00
CA LYS A 91 8.87 -11.68 17.95
C LYS A 91 10.12 -12.41 17.43
N GLU A 92 10.15 -13.74 17.56
CA GLU A 92 11.19 -14.59 16.98
C GLU A 92 10.75 -15.16 15.63
N LYS A 93 11.73 -15.51 14.79
CA LYS A 93 11.58 -15.93 13.38
C LYS A 93 10.39 -16.86 13.18
N ALA A 94 9.24 -16.28 12.86
CA ALA A 94 8.02 -17.04 12.59
C ALA A 94 8.28 -17.94 11.38
N SER A 95 8.27 -19.26 11.61
CA SER A 95 8.35 -20.24 10.54
C SER A 95 6.97 -20.41 9.90
N VAL A 96 6.95 -20.50 8.57
CA VAL A 96 5.71 -20.79 7.81
C VAL A 96 5.15 -22.15 8.21
N GLU A 97 6.01 -23.13 8.50
CA GLU A 97 5.62 -24.48 8.90
C GLU A 97 4.89 -24.48 10.24
N GLU A 98 5.36 -23.65 11.18
CA GLU A 98 4.74 -23.52 12.50
C GLU A 98 3.37 -22.86 12.41
N PHE A 99 3.23 -21.83 11.59
CA PHE A 99 1.93 -21.21 11.32
C PHE A 99 0.95 -22.21 10.70
N LEU A 100 1.39 -23.02 9.73
CA LEU A 100 0.52 -24.04 9.13
C LEU A 100 0.15 -25.14 10.13
N ALA A 101 1.05 -25.52 11.03
CA ALA A 101 0.75 -26.45 12.11
C ALA A 101 -0.32 -25.88 13.05
N GLU A 102 -0.18 -24.63 13.49
CA GLU A 102 -1.14 -23.99 14.38
C GLU A 102 -2.50 -23.73 13.69
N ALA A 103 -2.48 -23.34 12.42
CA ALA A 103 -3.69 -23.17 11.63
C ALA A 103 -4.47 -24.48 11.48
N LYS A 104 -3.77 -25.62 11.29
CA LYS A 104 -4.40 -26.95 11.25
C LYS A 104 -5.04 -27.33 12.59
N VAL A 105 -4.40 -26.99 13.71
CA VAL A 105 -4.94 -27.25 15.06
C VAL A 105 -6.17 -26.39 15.35
N ARG A 106 -6.17 -25.13 14.90
CA ARG A 106 -7.27 -24.17 15.14
C ARG A 106 -8.42 -24.28 14.14
N ALA A 107 -8.18 -24.83 12.95
CA ALA A 107 -9.24 -25.02 11.97
C ALA A 107 -10.29 -25.96 12.57
N PRO A 108 -11.56 -25.53 12.71
CA PRO A 108 -12.62 -26.42 13.16
C PRO A 108 -12.70 -27.55 12.15
N SER A 109 -12.45 -28.78 12.60
CA SER A 109 -12.33 -30.00 11.79
C SER A 109 -13.65 -30.46 11.15
N GLY A 110 -14.57 -29.54 10.84
CA GLY A 110 -15.95 -29.88 10.47
C GLY A 110 -16.73 -28.80 9.73
N VAL A 111 -16.10 -27.90 8.97
CA VAL A 111 -16.87 -27.08 8.00
C VAL A 111 -16.98 -27.87 6.71
N HIS A 112 -18.01 -28.71 6.62
CA HIS A 112 -18.49 -29.21 5.35
C HIS A 112 -18.73 -28.01 4.43
N ALA A 113 -18.13 -28.05 3.24
CA ALA A 113 -18.33 -27.07 2.18
C ALA A 113 -19.76 -27.16 1.65
N SER A 114 -20.75 -26.69 2.42
CA SER A 114 -22.05 -26.35 1.89
C SER A 114 -21.92 -25.02 1.16
N ASN A 115 -21.95 -25.10 -0.17
CA ASN A 115 -22.12 -23.98 -1.08
C ASN A 115 -23.36 -23.16 -0.65
N ALA A 116 -23.16 -22.10 0.13
CA ALA A 116 -24.19 -21.11 0.40
C ALA A 116 -23.58 -19.73 0.29
N HIS A 117 -23.84 -19.15 -0.88
CA HIS A 117 -23.59 -17.77 -1.24
C HIS A 117 -24.53 -16.87 -0.44
N THR A 118 -24.20 -16.62 0.83
CA THR A 118 -24.77 -15.49 1.59
C THR A 118 -23.61 -14.79 2.27
N ILE A 119 -23.18 -13.69 1.66
CA ILE A 119 -22.26 -12.75 2.27
C ILE A 119 -23.07 -12.03 3.37
N ASP A 120 -23.17 -12.64 4.55
CA ASP A 120 -23.50 -11.89 5.75
C ASP A 120 -22.20 -11.26 6.27
N THR A 121 -21.97 -10.02 5.85
CA THR A 121 -20.78 -9.22 6.17
C THR A 121 -20.87 -8.68 7.61
N ALA A 122 -21.16 -9.56 8.56
CA ALA A 122 -21.21 -9.24 9.99
C ALA A 122 -20.00 -9.80 10.75
N PHE A 123 -18.82 -9.89 10.13
CA PHE A 123 -17.56 -9.82 10.88
C PHE A 123 -17.20 -8.34 11.10
N PHE A 124 -18.12 -7.67 11.78
CA PHE A 124 -17.95 -6.35 12.37
C PHE A 124 -16.92 -6.50 13.49
N TRP A 125 -15.64 -6.38 13.14
CA TRP A 125 -14.64 -5.99 14.12
C TRP A 125 -15.20 -4.75 14.82
N PRO A 126 -15.42 -4.76 16.15
CA PRO A 126 -15.84 -3.57 16.86
C PRO A 126 -14.69 -2.58 16.74
N HIS A 127 -14.82 -1.68 15.76
CA HIS A 127 -14.06 -0.47 15.69
C HIS A 127 -14.35 0.21 17.02
N GLN A 128 -13.39 0.16 17.96
CA GLN A 128 -13.43 1.04 19.11
C GLN A 128 -13.40 2.46 18.54
N SER A 129 -14.59 3.01 18.31
CA SER A 129 -14.84 4.42 18.16
C SER A 129 -14.47 5.05 19.48
N ARG A 130 -13.18 5.29 19.65
CA ARG A 130 -12.66 6.13 20.72
C ARG A 130 -13.09 7.55 20.36
N GLU A 131 -14.31 7.90 20.75
CA GLU A 131 -14.83 9.25 20.81
C GLU A 131 -13.85 10.09 21.64
N ARG A 132 -12.87 10.71 20.96
CA ARG A 132 -12.22 11.88 21.51
C ARG A 132 -13.03 13.09 21.07
N ARG A 133 -14.07 13.38 21.84
CA ARG A 133 -14.54 14.74 22.02
C ARG A 133 -13.33 15.58 22.42
N LYS A 134 -12.90 16.47 21.54
CA LYS A 134 -12.17 17.68 21.93
C LYS A 134 -12.89 18.85 21.28
N THR A 135 -13.92 19.30 21.98
CA THR A 135 -14.27 20.72 22.04
C THR A 135 -12.99 21.49 22.36
N VAL A 136 -12.50 22.29 21.41
CA VAL A 136 -11.60 23.40 21.71
C VAL A 136 -12.36 24.67 21.30
N PRO A 137 -12.78 25.49 22.28
CA PRO A 137 -13.44 26.76 21.98
C PRO A 137 -12.42 27.79 21.50
N GLY A 138 -12.92 28.66 20.64
CA GLY A 138 -12.42 29.97 20.24
C GLY A 138 -11.05 30.45 20.72
N ARG A 139 -10.21 30.83 19.75
CA ARG A 139 -9.31 31.97 19.92
C ARG A 139 -9.23 32.78 18.63
N SER A 140 -10.07 33.80 18.56
CA SER A 140 -9.78 35.01 17.81
C SER A 140 -8.47 35.59 18.34
N ARG A 141 -7.46 35.74 17.48
CA ARG A 141 -6.31 36.63 17.70
C ARG A 141 -5.60 36.84 16.36
N GLU A 142 -5.91 37.92 15.65
CA GLU A 142 -5.24 39.23 15.74
C GLU A 142 -4.10 39.30 14.73
N GLU A 143 -4.17 40.37 13.95
CA GLU A 143 -3.27 40.81 12.91
C GLU A 143 -1.80 40.87 13.36
N ARG A 144 -0.92 40.58 12.39
CA ARG A 144 0.40 41.20 12.11
C ARG A 144 1.01 40.36 10.99
N GLY A 145 1.13 40.83 9.75
CA GLY A 145 1.82 42.06 9.40
C GLY A 145 3.33 41.82 9.53
N LEU A 146 3.94 41.26 8.48
CA LEU A 146 5.40 41.30 8.27
C LEU A 146 5.69 41.04 6.78
N GLN A 147 5.75 42.14 6.06
CA GLN A 147 6.56 42.27 4.85
C GLN A 147 7.99 41.82 5.18
N ASN A 148 8.54 40.92 4.38
CA ASN A 148 9.99 40.73 4.26
C ASN A 148 10.33 40.83 2.78
N ASP A 149 10.39 42.08 2.30
CA ASP A 149 11.20 42.47 1.16
C ASP A 149 12.66 42.50 1.62
N GLY A 150 13.43 41.54 1.16
CA GLY A 150 14.89 41.46 1.30
C GLY A 150 15.38 40.45 0.27
N SER A 151 15.63 40.85 -0.98
CA SER A 151 16.83 41.58 -1.39
C SER A 151 18.09 41.01 -0.74
N VAL A 152 18.88 40.29 -1.53
CA VAL A 152 20.28 40.61 -1.90
C VAL A 152 21.05 39.33 -2.24
N ALA A 153 21.46 39.28 -3.50
CA ALA A 153 22.70 38.72 -4.08
C ALA A 153 23.29 37.39 -3.57
N ARG A 154 23.44 36.43 -4.49
CA ARG A 154 24.66 35.62 -4.66
C ARG A 154 24.93 35.46 -6.16
N THR A 155 25.82 36.27 -6.74
CA THR A 155 27.25 35.94 -6.98
C THR A 155 27.37 34.62 -7.74
N ALA A 156 27.35 34.62 -9.07
CA ALA A 156 28.49 34.84 -9.97
C ALA A 156 29.66 33.86 -9.73
N LEU A 157 30.03 33.19 -10.83
CA LEU A 157 31.38 32.75 -11.17
C LEU A 157 32.04 31.70 -10.27
N GLU A 158 32.27 30.49 -10.82
CA GLU A 158 33.62 29.92 -10.80
C GLU A 158 33.74 28.89 -11.94
N SER A 159 34.35 29.35 -13.04
CA SER A 159 34.98 28.51 -14.04
C SER A 159 36.11 27.72 -13.39
N ARG A 160 36.12 26.39 -13.50
CA ARG A 160 37.39 25.63 -13.51
C ARG A 160 37.33 24.54 -14.57
N ARG A 161 37.92 24.88 -15.72
CA ARG A 161 38.69 23.97 -16.57
C ARG A 161 39.72 23.25 -15.70
N CYS A 162 40.02 21.99 -15.99
CA CYS A 162 41.32 21.66 -16.59
C CYS A 162 41.41 20.20 -17.05
N PRO A 163 42.30 19.93 -18.02
CA PRO A 163 42.44 18.68 -18.75
C PRO A 163 43.56 17.79 -18.18
N SER A 164 43.58 16.53 -18.58
CA SER A 164 44.75 15.80 -19.11
C SER A 164 44.28 14.48 -19.71
#